data_AF-A0AAD0TFG0-F1
#
_entry.id   AF-A0AAD0TFG0-F1
#
_cell.length_a   1.000
_cell.length_b   1.000
_cell.length_c   1.000
_cell.angle_alpha   90.00
_cell.angle_beta   90.00
_cell.angle_gamma   90.00
#
_symmetry.space_group_name_H-M   'P 1'
#
loop_
_entity.id
_entity.type
_entity.pdbx_description
1 polymer ?
#
loop_
_entity_poly.entity_id
_entity_poly.type
_entity_poly.pdbx_seq_one_letter_code
_entity_poly.pdbx_strand_id
1 'polypeptide(L)'
;MDDLQLLTAWSEPLIRAAQVLLIVLLAWLVQRIVTRGITRLGQRYPQLPSELMLPLRGLLRWMILGSAFMLVLERFGVSAEVLWTALTGFAAVAAVAFFAIWSVLSNMFCAVLIFSLGPFRMGDKVEVVESADKPGVKGRVIAINLFYTTLEDLSEENHGALVQVPNSLFFQKAVRRWR
;
A
#
# COMPACT_ATOMS: atom_id res chain seq x y z
N MET A 1 19.34 -54.05 -3.13
CA MET A 1 19.21 -53.07 -2.02
C MET A 1 18.84 -51.68 -2.53
N ASP A 2 19.17 -51.35 -3.79
CA ASP A 2 18.80 -50.07 -4.42
C ASP A 2 17.29 -49.93 -4.77
N ASP A 3 16.62 -51.02 -5.17
CA ASP A 3 15.19 -50.98 -5.52
C ASP A 3 14.27 -50.62 -4.34
N LEU A 4 14.66 -51.02 -3.13
CA LEU A 4 13.93 -50.69 -1.90
C LEU A 4 14.12 -49.22 -1.52
N GLN A 5 15.29 -48.63 -1.81
CA GLN A 5 15.55 -47.21 -1.58
C GLN A 5 14.75 -46.32 -2.54
N LEU A 6 14.65 -46.72 -3.81
CA LEU A 6 13.81 -46.04 -4.79
C LEU A 6 12.34 -46.04 -4.35
N LEU A 7 11.79 -47.18 -3.95
CA LEU A 7 10.39 -47.26 -3.50
C LEU A 7 10.11 -46.40 -2.26
N THR A 8 11.03 -46.32 -1.30
CA THR A 8 10.89 -45.41 -0.15
C THR A 8 11.00 -43.93 -0.54
N ALA A 9 11.89 -43.58 -1.47
CA ALA A 9 12.08 -42.20 -1.92
C ALA A 9 10.86 -41.65 -2.68
N TRP A 10 10.18 -42.50 -3.46
CA TRP A 10 8.97 -42.11 -4.21
C TRP A 10 7.67 -42.17 -3.39
N SER A 11 7.69 -42.83 -2.22
CA SER A 11 6.51 -42.95 -1.36
C SER A 11 6.05 -41.60 -0.80
N GLU A 12 6.98 -40.74 -0.37
CA GLU A 12 6.66 -39.44 0.22
C GLU A 12 6.00 -38.46 -0.76
N PRO A 13 6.56 -38.23 -1.97
CA PRO A 13 5.91 -37.38 -2.97
C PRO A 13 4.55 -37.92 -3.40
N LEU A 14 4.41 -39.25 -3.53
CA LEU A 14 3.16 -39.88 -3.95
C LEU A 14 2.06 -39.69 -2.89
N ILE A 15 2.40 -39.81 -1.60
CA ILE A 15 1.47 -39.57 -0.49
C ILE A 15 1.04 -38.10 -0.48
N ARG A 16 1.97 -37.14 -0.65
CA ARG A 16 1.63 -35.72 -0.72
C ARG A 16 0.73 -35.41 -1.92
N ALA A 17 1.03 -35.99 -3.09
CA ALA A 17 0.20 -35.84 -4.29
C ALA A 17 -1.21 -36.42 -4.11
N ALA A 18 -1.33 -37.60 -3.47
CA ALA A 18 -2.62 -38.21 -3.14
C ALA A 18 -3.43 -37.35 -2.16
N GLN A 19 -2.78 -36.77 -1.14
CA GLN A 19 -3.43 -35.84 -0.20
C GLN A 19 -3.93 -34.57 -0.90
N VAL A 20 -3.12 -33.97 -1.77
CA VAL A 20 -3.53 -32.80 -2.58
C VAL A 20 -4.72 -33.15 -3.47
N LEU A 21 -4.68 -34.30 -4.15
CA LEU A 21 -5.78 -34.75 -5.01
C LEU A 21 -7.07 -34.98 -4.20
N LEU A 22 -6.96 -35.55 -3.00
CA LEU A 22 -8.08 -35.72 -2.09
C LEU A 22 -8.66 -34.37 -1.64
N ILE A 23 -7.82 -33.41 -1.27
CA ILE A 23 -8.24 -32.05 -0.87
C ILE A 23 -8.98 -31.37 -2.03
N VAL A 24 -8.42 -31.43 -3.25
CA VAL A 24 -9.03 -30.84 -4.45
C VAL A 24 -10.38 -31.50 -4.75
N LEU A 25 -10.47 -32.83 -4.64
CA LEU A 25 -11.70 -33.57 -4.86
C LEU A 25 -12.77 -33.23 -3.82
N LEU A 26 -12.39 -33.08 -2.55
CA LEU A 26 -13.28 -32.71 -1.46
C LEU A 26 -13.75 -31.26 -1.59
N ALA A 27 -12.85 -30.34 -1.93
CA ALA A 27 -13.18 -28.94 -2.22
C ALA A 27 -14.14 -28.82 -3.41
N TRP A 28 -13.90 -29.56 -4.49
CA TRP A 28 -14.80 -29.59 -5.65
C TRP A 28 -16.18 -30.14 -5.29
N LEU A 29 -16.24 -31.20 -4.47
CA LEU A 29 -17.50 -31.77 -3.97
C LEU A 29 -18.28 -30.74 -3.14
N VAL A 30 -17.61 -30.07 -2.18
CA VAL A 30 -18.20 -29.00 -1.36
C VAL A 30 -18.71 -27.86 -2.24
N GLN A 31 -17.90 -27.39 -3.20
CA GLN A 31 -18.32 -26.34 -4.13
C GLN A 31 -19.56 -26.73 -4.93
N ARG A 32 -19.64 -28.00 -5.36
CA ARG A 32 -20.80 -28.53 -6.10
C ARG A 32 -22.04 -28.62 -5.23
N ILE A 33 -21.90 -29.03 -3.96
CA ILE A 33 -23.01 -29.06 -2.99
C ILE A 33 -23.49 -27.65 -2.68
N VAL A 34 -22.60 -26.72 -2.36
CA VAL A 34 -22.93 -25.32 -2.04
C VAL A 34 -23.60 -24.64 -3.24
N THR A 35 -23.05 -24.81 -4.44
CA THR A 35 -23.66 -24.24 -5.65
C THR A 35 -25.07 -24.79 -5.88
N ARG A 36 -25.27 -26.09 -5.71
CA ARG A 36 -26.60 -26.73 -5.82
C ARG A 36 -27.56 -26.27 -4.73
N GLY A 37 -27.08 -26.13 -3.49
CA GLY A 37 -27.85 -25.62 -2.36
C GLY A 37 -28.35 -24.20 -2.62
N ILE A 38 -27.46 -23.30 -3.06
CA ILE A 38 -27.82 -21.91 -3.40
C ILE A 38 -28.84 -21.88 -4.55
N THR A 39 -28.68 -22.70 -5.60
CA THR A 39 -29.67 -22.76 -6.69
C THR A 39 -31.03 -23.29 -6.22
N ARG A 40 -31.06 -24.25 -5.28
CA ARG A 40 -32.31 -24.78 -4.71
C ARG A 40 -32.98 -23.79 -3.77
N LEU A 41 -32.21 -23.05 -2.97
CA LEU A 41 -32.75 -22.00 -2.09
C LEU A 41 -33.29 -20.81 -2.90
N GLY A 42 -32.62 -20.41 -3.99
CA GLY A 42 -33.11 -19.38 -4.91
C GLY A 42 -34.42 -19.75 -5.62
N GLN A 43 -34.65 -21.05 -5.86
CA GLN A 43 -35.94 -21.53 -6.41
C GLN A 43 -37.05 -21.62 -5.34
N ARG A 44 -36.70 -21.85 -4.07
CA ARG A 44 -37.68 -21.97 -2.97
C ARG A 44 -38.12 -20.63 -2.39
N TYR A 45 -37.31 -19.58 -2.53
CA TYR A 45 -37.61 -18.24 -2.01
C TYR A 45 -37.49 -17.17 -3.10
N PRO A 46 -38.52 -16.99 -3.95
CA PRO A 46 -38.55 -15.97 -5.01
C PRO A 46 -38.55 -14.52 -4.50
N GLN A 47 -38.74 -14.31 -3.20
CA GLN A 47 -38.80 -13.00 -2.54
C GLN A 47 -37.43 -12.48 -2.08
N LEU A 48 -36.36 -13.28 -2.19
CA LEU A 48 -35.01 -12.80 -1.93
C LEU A 48 -34.53 -12.01 -3.15
N PRO A 49 -34.15 -10.72 -3.00
CA PRO A 49 -33.64 -9.92 -4.09
C PRO A 49 -32.45 -10.63 -4.74
N SER A 50 -32.53 -10.86 -6.04
CA SER A 50 -31.45 -11.46 -6.83
C SER A 50 -30.14 -10.68 -6.72
N GLU A 51 -30.23 -9.39 -6.34
CA GLU A 51 -29.13 -8.48 -6.02
C GLU A 51 -28.25 -8.95 -4.86
N LEU A 52 -28.79 -9.69 -3.88
CA LEU A 52 -28.01 -10.21 -2.74
C LEU A 52 -27.48 -11.63 -2.98
N MET A 53 -28.16 -12.43 -3.81
CA MET A 53 -27.77 -13.82 -4.05
C MET A 53 -26.53 -13.95 -4.95
N LEU A 54 -26.34 -13.04 -5.91
CA LEU A 54 -25.14 -13.00 -6.75
C LEU A 54 -23.84 -12.74 -5.95
N PRO A 55 -23.72 -11.66 -5.16
CA PRO A 55 -22.52 -11.39 -4.39
C PRO A 55 -22.28 -12.45 -3.33
N LEU A 56 -23.33 -12.99 -2.70
CA LEU A 56 -23.20 -14.08 -1.73
C LEU A 56 -22.65 -15.35 -2.38
N ARG A 57 -23.13 -15.74 -3.56
CA ARG A 57 -22.60 -16.90 -4.30
C ARG A 57 -21.15 -16.67 -4.73
N GLY A 58 -20.81 -15.45 -5.14
CA GLY A 58 -19.43 -15.05 -5.44
C GLY A 58 -18.54 -15.19 -4.21
N LEU A 59 -18.96 -14.64 -3.07
CA LEU A 59 -18.24 -14.71 -1.81
C LEU A 59 -18.03 -16.15 -1.33
N LEU A 60 -19.06 -16.99 -1.33
CA LEU A 60 -18.92 -18.40 -0.96
C LEU A 60 -17.99 -19.15 -1.90
N ARG A 61 -18.07 -18.88 -3.22
CA ARG A 61 -17.15 -19.48 -4.20
C ARG A 61 -15.70 -19.08 -3.93
N TRP A 62 -15.44 -17.81 -3.67
CA TRP A 62 -14.11 -17.30 -3.32
C TRP A 62 -13.63 -17.86 -1.97
N MET A 63 -14.50 -18.00 -0.97
CA MET A 63 -14.15 -18.64 0.30
C MET A 63 -13.75 -20.11 0.13
N ILE A 64 -14.52 -20.89 -0.63
CA ILE A 64 -14.22 -22.31 -0.87
C ILE A 64 -12.93 -22.46 -1.69
N LEU A 65 -12.75 -21.61 -2.70
CA LEU A 65 -11.53 -21.63 -3.50
C LEU A 65 -10.31 -21.23 -2.65
N GLY A 66 -10.45 -20.20 -1.81
CA GLY A 66 -9.40 -19.74 -0.90
C GLY A 66 -9.02 -20.79 0.13
N SER A 67 -10.00 -21.46 0.76
CA SER A 67 -9.72 -22.52 1.74
C SER A 67 -9.08 -23.75 1.10
N ALA A 68 -9.55 -24.16 -0.09
CA ALA A 68 -8.95 -25.25 -0.85
C ALA A 68 -7.50 -24.92 -1.25
N PHE A 69 -7.26 -23.70 -1.74
CA PHE A 69 -5.92 -23.22 -2.06
C PHE A 69 -5.01 -23.26 -0.83
N MET A 70 -5.49 -22.78 0.32
CA MET A 70 -4.74 -22.79 1.57
C MET A 70 -4.33 -24.19 2.02
N LEU A 71 -5.27 -25.14 1.96
CA LEU A 71 -5.01 -26.54 2.31
C LEU A 71 -4.00 -27.20 1.37
N VAL A 72 -3.99 -26.82 0.09
CA VAL A 72 -2.98 -27.29 -0.87
C VAL A 72 -1.61 -26.71 -0.53
N LEU A 73 -1.52 -25.40 -0.25
CA LEU A 73 -0.28 -24.73 0.15
C LEU A 73 0.32 -25.34 1.41
N GLU A 74 -0.52 -25.70 2.38
CA GLU A 74 -0.10 -26.36 3.62
C GLU A 74 0.62 -27.68 3.35
N ARG A 75 0.20 -28.45 2.33
CA ARG A 75 0.88 -29.70 1.91
C ARG A 75 2.22 -29.46 1.22
N PHE A 76 2.42 -28.27 0.64
CA PHE A 76 3.70 -27.83 0.12
C PHE A 76 4.60 -27.18 1.19
N GLY A 77 4.18 -27.19 2.46
CA GLY A 77 4.95 -26.60 3.56
C GLY A 77 4.75 -25.09 3.72
N VAL A 78 3.85 -24.48 2.94
CA VAL A 78 3.47 -23.07 3.07
C VAL A 78 2.22 -23.01 3.93
N SER A 79 2.40 -22.91 5.25
CA SER A 79 1.26 -22.75 6.17
C SER A 79 0.71 -21.33 6.13
N ALA A 80 -0.53 -21.16 6.58
CA ALA A 80 -1.15 -19.84 6.75
C ALA A 80 -0.32 -18.92 7.64
N GLU A 81 0.32 -19.48 8.66
CA GLU A 81 1.21 -18.76 9.56
C GLU A 81 2.49 -18.30 8.87
N VAL A 82 3.10 -19.12 8.01
CA VAL A 82 4.30 -18.73 7.23
C VAL A 82 3.96 -17.60 6.26
N LEU A 83 2.82 -17.66 5.57
CA LEU A 83 2.41 -16.58 4.67
C LEU A 83 2.10 -15.29 5.46
N TRP A 84 1.43 -15.42 6.61
CA TRP A 84 1.11 -14.29 7.47
C TRP A 84 2.35 -13.63 8.05
N THR A 85 3.32 -14.40 8.53
CA THR A 85 4.60 -13.89 9.06
C THR A 85 5.45 -13.24 7.96
N ALA A 86 5.50 -13.83 6.76
CA ALA A 86 6.19 -13.24 5.62
C ALA A 86 5.55 -11.91 5.19
N LEU A 87 4.22 -11.86 5.08
CA LEU A 87 3.48 -10.67 4.71
C LEU A 87 3.66 -9.54 5.75
N THR A 88 3.51 -9.86 7.03
CA THR A 88 3.65 -8.88 8.11
C THR A 88 5.09 -8.41 8.26
N GLY A 89 6.08 -9.29 8.07
CA GLY A 89 7.49 -8.92 8.02
C GLY A 89 7.80 -7.98 6.86
N PHE A 90 7.32 -8.29 5.66
CA PHE A 90 7.47 -7.41 4.50
C PHE A 90 6.76 -6.07 4.71
N ALA A 91 5.54 -6.08 5.26
CA ALA A 91 4.79 -4.87 5.58
C ALA A 91 5.52 -4.01 6.63
N ALA A 92 6.15 -4.63 7.64
CA ALA A 92 6.94 -3.91 8.64
C ALA A 92 8.17 -3.23 8.00
N VAL A 93 8.90 -3.93 7.13
CA VAL A 93 10.03 -3.34 6.37
C VAL A 93 9.55 -2.21 5.46
N ALA A 94 8.43 -2.41 4.76
CA ALA A 94 7.84 -1.40 3.89
C ALA A 94 7.43 -0.14 4.68
N ALA A 95 6.87 -0.30 5.88
CA ALA A 95 6.51 0.82 6.75
C ALA A 95 7.75 1.63 7.17
N VAL A 96 8.85 0.96 7.53
CA VAL A 96 10.12 1.63 7.87
C VAL A 96 10.71 2.35 6.66
N ALA A 97 10.70 1.72 5.48
CA ALA A 97 11.16 2.35 4.25
C ALA A 97 10.32 3.58 3.87
N PHE A 98 9.00 3.51 4.07
CA PHE A 98 8.09 4.62 3.82
C PHE A 98 8.35 5.79 4.78
N PHE A 99 8.63 5.50 6.06
CA PHE A 99 9.02 6.53 7.01
C PHE A 99 10.31 7.24 6.61
N ALA A 100 11.29 6.51 6.07
CA ALA A 100 12.54 7.10 5.60
C ALA A 100 12.35 8.06 4.41
N ILE A 101 11.46 7.74 3.46
CA ILE A 101 11.19 8.60 2.29
C ILE A 101 10.13 9.69 2.55
N TRP A 102 9.44 9.65 3.69
CA TRP A 102 8.32 10.53 4.01
C TRP A 102 8.63 12.02 3.80
N SER A 103 9.79 12.48 4.27
CA SER A 103 10.20 13.89 4.13
C SER A 103 10.40 14.28 2.67
N VAL A 104 11.02 13.41 1.87
CA VAL A 104 11.25 13.63 0.44
C VAL A 104 9.92 13.73 -0.30
N LEU A 105 9.02 12.79 -0.05
CA LEU A 105 7.70 12.75 -0.66
C LEU A 105 6.84 13.97 -0.27
N SER A 106 6.90 14.37 1.01
CA SER A 106 6.20 15.56 1.50
C SER A 106 6.68 16.83 0.78
N ASN A 107 7.98 17.01 0.60
CA ASN A 107 8.53 18.15 -0.13
C ASN A 107 8.14 18.14 -1.62
N MET A 108 8.21 16.98 -2.28
CA MET A 108 7.78 16.82 -3.67
C MET A 108 6.30 17.15 -3.86
N PHE A 109 5.43 16.66 -2.97
CA PHE A 109 4.01 16.96 -3.00
C PHE A 109 3.74 18.45 -2.78
N CYS A 110 4.44 19.08 -1.83
CA CYS A 110 4.34 20.53 -1.59
C CYS A 110 4.79 21.35 -2.81
N ALA A 111 5.81 20.91 -3.55
CA ALA A 111 6.20 21.53 -4.81
C ALA A 111 5.06 21.49 -5.84
N VAL A 112 4.42 20.32 -6.00
CA VAL A 112 3.26 20.16 -6.89
C VAL A 112 2.10 21.08 -6.47
N LEU A 113 1.86 21.22 -5.17
CA LEU A 113 0.85 22.16 -4.65
C LEU A 113 1.21 23.61 -4.95
N ILE A 114 2.49 24.00 -4.81
CA ILE A 114 2.95 25.35 -5.15
C ILE A 114 2.71 25.62 -6.64
N PHE A 115 3.02 24.68 -7.52
CA PHE A 115 2.78 24.85 -8.96
C PHE A 115 1.29 24.84 -9.33
N SER A 116 0.49 23.98 -8.70
CA SER A 116 -0.92 23.78 -9.06
C SER A 116 -1.83 24.86 -8.49
N LEU A 117 -1.62 25.25 -7.22
CA LEU A 117 -2.45 26.24 -6.52
C LEU A 117 -1.88 27.66 -6.64
N GLY A 118 -0.60 27.79 -6.99
CA GLY A 118 0.08 29.08 -7.12
C GLY A 118 -0.01 29.98 -5.87
N PRO A 119 0.22 29.48 -4.64
CA PRO A 119 0.14 30.29 -3.42
C PRO A 119 1.11 31.47 -3.44
N PHE A 120 2.27 31.28 -4.09
CA PHE A 120 3.27 32.28 -4.46
C PHE A 120 3.89 31.90 -5.82
N ARG A 121 4.47 32.88 -6.52
CA ARG A 121 5.11 32.71 -7.82
C ARG A 121 6.58 33.09 -7.77
N MET A 122 7.31 32.71 -8.80
CA MET A 122 8.68 33.15 -9.04
C MET A 122 8.72 34.69 -9.08
N GLY A 123 9.62 35.30 -8.31
CA GLY A 123 9.74 36.74 -8.15
C GLY A 123 8.98 37.33 -6.96
N ASP A 124 8.04 36.61 -6.35
CA ASP A 124 7.31 37.10 -5.17
C ASP A 124 8.25 37.18 -3.95
N LYS A 125 8.00 38.14 -3.07
CA LYS A 125 8.69 38.22 -1.77
C LYS A 125 7.91 37.41 -0.75
N VAL A 126 8.56 36.44 -0.12
CA VAL A 126 7.96 35.56 0.89
C VAL A 126 8.80 35.53 2.16
N GLU A 127 8.13 35.40 3.30
CA GLU A 127 8.73 35.24 4.62
C GLU A 127 8.09 34.03 5.31
N VAL A 128 8.90 33.04 5.68
CA VAL A 128 8.48 31.89 6.47
C VAL A 128 8.70 32.21 7.94
N VAL A 129 7.61 32.42 8.67
CA VAL A 129 7.64 32.81 10.09
C VAL A 129 7.90 31.57 10.94
N GLU A 130 8.99 31.57 11.71
CA GLU A 130 9.39 30.42 12.52
C GLU A 130 8.66 30.35 13.87
N SER A 131 8.57 31.49 14.57
CA SER A 131 7.81 31.71 15.81
C SER A 131 7.67 33.22 16.05
N ALA A 132 6.71 33.65 16.86
CA ALA A 132 6.43 35.07 17.11
C ALA A 132 7.65 35.89 17.59
N ASP A 133 8.63 35.24 18.23
CA ASP A 133 9.81 35.89 18.84
C ASP A 133 11.11 35.80 18.01
N LYS A 134 11.12 35.15 16.84
CA LYS A 134 12.33 35.02 16.01
C LYS A 134 12.10 35.51 14.57
N PRO A 135 13.01 36.32 14.02
CA PRO A 135 12.92 36.72 12.61
C PRO A 135 12.95 35.46 11.73
N GLY A 136 11.91 35.32 10.89
CA GLY A 136 11.78 34.21 9.96
C GLY A 136 12.71 34.36 8.76
N VAL A 137 12.75 33.32 7.91
CA VAL A 137 13.50 33.39 6.66
C VAL A 137 12.72 34.23 5.66
N LYS A 138 13.25 35.39 5.28
CA LYS A 138 12.65 36.31 4.31
C LYS A 138 13.49 36.37 3.05
N GLY A 139 12.84 36.34 1.89
CA GLY A 139 13.53 36.52 0.62
C GLY A 139 12.62 36.58 -0.59
N ARG A 140 13.21 36.86 -1.74
CA ARG A 140 12.53 36.81 -3.05
C ARG A 140 12.67 35.42 -3.64
N VAL A 141 11.58 34.82 -4.13
CA VAL A 141 11.60 33.49 -4.75
C VAL A 141 12.35 33.56 -6.09
N ILE A 142 13.50 32.91 -6.19
CA ILE A 142 14.28 32.83 -7.45
C ILE A 142 13.96 31.53 -8.20
N ALA A 143 13.79 30.42 -7.48
CA ALA A 143 13.59 29.11 -8.08
C ALA A 143 12.75 28.20 -7.17
N ILE A 144 11.85 27.41 -7.76
CA ILE A 144 11.07 26.38 -7.06
C ILE A 144 11.52 25.02 -7.61
N ASN A 145 12.23 24.22 -6.79
CA ASN A 145 12.59 22.84 -7.12
C ASN A 145 11.63 21.86 -6.44
N LEU A 146 11.71 20.56 -6.77
CA LEU A 146 10.86 19.54 -6.15
C LEU A 146 11.12 19.36 -4.64
N PHE A 147 12.36 19.52 -4.19
CA PHE A 147 12.71 19.28 -2.78
C PHE A 147 12.76 20.56 -1.94
N TYR A 148 13.13 21.69 -2.54
CA TYR A 148 13.29 22.97 -1.87
C TYR A 148 12.98 24.14 -2.80
N THR A 149 12.67 25.29 -2.22
CA THR A 149 12.54 26.58 -2.91
C THR A 149 13.72 27.46 -2.54
N THR A 150 14.34 28.09 -3.54
CA THR A 150 15.48 29.00 -3.36
C THR A 150 14.98 30.44 -3.27
N LEU A 151 15.33 31.09 -2.16
CA LEU A 151 15.02 32.48 -1.85
C LEU A 151 16.31 33.31 -1.89
N GLU A 152 16.23 34.51 -2.46
CA GLU A 152 17.27 35.53 -2.34
C GLU A 152 17.03 36.37 -1.10
N ASP A 153 18.00 36.46 -0.19
CA ASP A 153 17.92 37.38 0.93
C ASP A 153 18.10 38.82 0.43
N LEU A 154 17.14 39.67 0.79
CA LEU A 154 17.11 41.10 0.45
C LEU A 154 17.38 41.98 1.68
N SER A 155 17.79 41.39 2.80
CA SER A 155 18.18 42.12 4.01
C SER A 155 19.53 42.80 3.82
N GLU A 156 19.72 43.97 4.42
CA GLU A 156 20.95 44.76 4.24
C GLU A 156 22.22 44.05 4.76
N GLU A 157 22.09 43.12 5.71
CA GLU A 157 23.21 42.34 6.25
C GLU A 157 23.71 41.22 5.30
N ASN A 158 22.85 40.65 4.45
CA ASN A 158 23.14 39.45 3.64
C ASN A 158 22.69 39.59 2.18
N HIS A 159 22.78 40.79 1.63
CA HIS A 159 22.26 41.11 0.31
C HIS A 159 22.84 40.18 -0.78
N GLY A 160 21.99 39.33 -1.37
CA GLY A 160 22.36 38.34 -2.39
C GLY A 160 22.67 36.93 -1.88
N ALA A 161 22.51 36.65 -0.59
CA ALA A 161 22.60 35.27 -0.08
C ALA A 161 21.43 34.41 -0.59
N LEU A 162 21.74 33.17 -1.00
CA LEU A 162 20.73 32.21 -1.45
C LEU A 162 20.36 31.28 -0.30
N VAL A 163 19.10 31.33 0.13
CA VAL A 163 18.56 30.47 1.18
C VAL A 163 17.66 29.40 0.56
N GLN A 164 17.96 28.14 0.83
CA GLN A 164 17.15 27.01 0.35
C GLN A 164 16.22 26.54 1.46
N VAL A 165 14.91 26.66 1.23
CA VAL A 165 13.87 26.28 2.19
C VAL A 165 13.14 25.04 1.69
N PRO A 166 13.08 23.94 2.45
CA PRO A 166 12.24 22.79 2.13
C PRO A 166 10.79 23.19 1.84
N ASN A 167 10.23 22.66 0.75
CA ASN A 167 8.89 23.02 0.29
C ASN A 167 7.79 22.73 1.34
N SER A 168 7.98 21.68 2.14
CA SER A 168 7.02 21.33 3.21
C SER A 168 6.90 22.40 4.29
N LEU A 169 7.95 23.19 4.52
CA LEU A 169 7.93 24.25 5.55
C LEU A 169 6.95 25.38 5.21
N PHE A 170 6.74 25.68 3.93
CA PHE A 170 5.77 26.70 3.50
C PHE A 170 4.32 26.32 3.83
N PHE A 171 4.03 25.05 4.05
CA PHE A 171 2.69 24.56 4.42
C PHE A 171 2.59 24.21 5.91
N GLN A 172 3.72 24.01 6.59
CA GLN A 172 3.76 23.72 8.04
C GLN A 172 3.82 24.99 8.90
N LYS A 173 4.34 26.09 8.35
CA LYS A 173 4.52 27.36 9.06
C LYS A 173 3.69 28.47 8.40
N ALA A 174 3.43 29.54 9.15
CA ALA A 174 2.79 30.72 8.59
C ALA A 174 3.72 31.41 7.59
N VAL A 175 3.17 31.76 6.42
CA VAL A 175 3.91 32.45 5.35
C VAL A 175 3.32 33.83 5.13
N ARG A 176 4.15 34.86 5.23
CA ARG A 176 3.81 36.23 4.83
C ARG A 176 4.29 36.46 3.41
N ARG A 177 3.43 37.05 2.57
CA ARG A 177 3.73 37.32 1.15
C ARG A 177 3.53 38.79 0.83
N TRP A 178 4.40 39.32 -0.03
CA TRP A 178 4.25 40.63 -0.65
C TRP A 178 4.36 40.46 -2.16
N ARG A 179 3.38 41.04 -2.87
CA ARG A 179 3.33 41.08 -4.34
C ARG A 179 4.01 42.34 -4.85
#